data_AF-A0A936N1D6-F1
#
_entry.id   AF-A0A936N1D6-F1
#
_cell.length_a   1.000
_cell.length_b   1.000
_cell.length_c   1.000
_cell.angle_alpha   90.00
_cell.angle_beta   90.00
_cell.angle_gamma   90.00
#
_symmetry.space_group_name_H-M   'P 1'
#
loop_
_entity.id
_entity.type
_entity.pdbx_description
1 polymer ?
#
loop_
_entity_poly.entity_id
_entity_poly.type
_entity_poly.pdbx_seq_one_letter_code
_entity_poly.pdbx_strand_id
1 'polypeptide(L)' 'MRSQRTLLDYYQELLDKISLADARIFRKELRKAFRRLLPEEREQLKQWFRAACVCKLPQGERITVPVGRS' A
#
# COMPACT_ATOMS: atom_id res chain seq x y z
N MET A 1 4.13 -5.43 23.54
CA MET A 1 4.09 -4.02 23.10
C MET A 1 2.86 -3.86 22.22
N ARG A 2 1.81 -3.16 22.67
CA ARG A 2 0.64 -2.88 21.81
C ARG A 2 1.09 -1.83 20.80
N SER A 3 1.35 -2.26 19.58
CA SER A 3 1.66 -1.40 18.45
C SER A 3 0.60 -0.30 18.37
N GLN A 4 1.05 0.95 18.39
CA GLN A 4 0.16 2.07 18.09
C GLN A 4 -0.37 1.84 16.68
N ARG A 5 -1.66 1.48 16.55
CA ARG A 5 -2.30 1.32 15.25
C ARG A 5 -2.25 2.67 14.57
N THR A 6 -1.36 2.81 13.59
CA THR A 6 -1.30 4.02 12.76
C THR A 6 -2.53 4.06 11.86
N LEU A 7 -2.85 5.25 11.34
CA LEU A 7 -3.97 5.39 10.41
C LEU A 7 -3.76 4.51 9.17
N LEU A 8 -2.50 4.36 8.74
CA LEU A 8 -2.05 3.43 7.70
C LEU A 8 -2.49 1.99 7.98
N ASP A 9 -2.17 1.44 9.16
CA ASP A 9 -2.44 0.05 9.53
C ASP A 9 -3.96 -0.24 9.52
N TYR A 10 -4.75 0.70 10.06
CA TYR A 10 -6.21 0.65 9.99
C TYR A 10 -6.72 0.61 8.53
N TYR A 11 -6.17 1.47 7.66
CA TYR A 11 -6.57 1.50 6.26
C TYR A 11 -6.10 0.27 5.48
N GLN A 12 -4.92 -0.29 5.77
CA GLN A 12 -4.42 -1.51 5.14
C GLN A 12 -5.35 -2.68 5.44
N GLU A 13 -5.70 -2.92 6.71
CA GLU A 13 -6.57 -4.03 7.10
C GLU A 13 -8.00 -3.86 6.55
N LEU A 14 -8.50 -2.61 6.54
CA LEU A 14 -9.80 -2.29 5.96
C LEU A 14 -9.81 -2.54 4.44
N LEU A 15 -8.78 -2.08 3.73
CA LEU A 15 -8.64 -2.25 2.29
C LEU A 15 -8.47 -3.72 1.92
N ASP A 16 -7.73 -4.50 2.71
CA ASP A 16 -7.55 -5.94 2.50
C ASP A 16 -8.88 -6.71 2.58
N LYS A 17 -9.64 -6.47 3.66
CA LYS A 17 -10.98 -7.07 3.86
C LYS A 17 -11.95 -6.74 2.72
N ILE A 18 -11.91 -5.49 2.25
CA ILE A 18 -12.79 -5.02 1.18
C ILE A 18 -12.32 -5.48 -0.19
N SER A 19 -11.01 -5.62 -0.40
CA SER A 19 -10.41 -6.04 -1.68
C SER A 19 -10.91 -7.43 -2.10
N LEU A 20 -11.25 -8.30 -1.14
CA LEU A 20 -11.77 -9.63 -1.39
C LEU A 20 -13.29 -9.64 -1.63
N ALA A 21 -14.02 -8.64 -1.14
CA ALA A 21 -15.48 -8.59 -1.19
C ALA A 21 -16.01 -7.78 -2.38
N ASP A 22 -15.50 -6.57 -2.60
CA ASP A 22 -16.15 -5.61 -3.50
C ASP A 22 -15.20 -4.55 -4.07
N ALA A 23 -14.84 -4.68 -5.35
CA ALA A 23 -13.95 -3.74 -6.03
C ALA A 23 -14.49 -2.30 -6.08
N ARG A 24 -15.82 -2.13 -6.06
CA ARG A 24 -16.47 -0.80 -6.04
C ARG A 24 -16.28 -0.10 -4.70
N ILE A 25 -16.44 -0.82 -3.60
CA ILE A 25 -16.23 -0.29 -2.24
C ILE A 25 -14.73 -0.05 -2.03
N PHE A 26 -13.88 -0.96 -2.52
CA PHE A 26 -12.42 -0.84 -2.43
C PHE A 26 -11.94 0.50 -2.99
N ARG A 27 -12.36 0.88 -4.20
CA ARG A 27 -11.99 2.18 -4.80
C ARG A 27 -12.46 3.38 -3.99
N LYS A 28 -13.65 3.29 -3.36
CA LYS A 28 -14.20 4.36 -2.52
C LYS A 28 -13.36 4.55 -1.27
N GLU A 29 -13.05 3.47 -0.57
CA GLU A 29 -12.24 3.51 0.64
C GLU A 29 -10.79 3.85 0.34
N LEU A 30 -10.22 3.41 -0.79
CA LEU A 30 -8.89 3.80 -1.23
C LEU A 30 -8.79 5.32 -1.47
N ARG A 31 -9.80 5.93 -2.12
CA ARG A 31 -9.84 7.41 -2.28
C ARG A 31 -10.02 8.15 -0.96
N LYS A 32 -10.66 7.56 0.05
CA LYS A 32 -10.75 8.14 1.39
C LYS A 32 -9.43 8.04 2.14
N ALA A 33 -8.80 6.86 2.08
CA ALA A 33 -7.49 6.57 2.63
C ALA A 33 -6.48 7.62 2.11
N PHE A 34 -6.36 7.77 0.80
CA PHE A 34 -5.45 8.76 0.19
C PHE A 34 -5.72 10.22 0.56
N ARG A 35 -6.96 10.56 0.93
CA ARG A 35 -7.30 11.91 1.41
C ARG A 35 -6.93 12.14 2.87
N ARG A 36 -6.99 11.10 3.71
CA ARG A 36 -6.68 11.20 5.15
C ARG A 36 -5.22 10.94 5.48
N LEU A 37 -4.56 10.10 4.69
CA LEU A 37 -3.16 9.72 4.87
C LEU A 37 -2.22 10.86 4.50
N LEU A 38 -1.16 11.02 5.29
CA LEU A 38 -0.05 11.91 4.99
C LEU A 38 0.67 11.45 3.71
N PRO A 39 1.40 12.34 3.00
CA PRO A 39 2.16 11.96 1.82
C PRO A 39 3.12 10.79 2.05
N GLU A 40 3.77 10.73 3.22
CA GLU A 40 4.63 9.59 3.61
C GLU A 40 3.84 8.28 3.78
N GLU A 41 2.66 8.35 4.38
CA GLU A 41 1.82 7.16 4.54
C GLU A 41 1.22 6.70 3.21
N ARG A 42 0.95 7.61 2.27
CA ARG A 42 0.51 7.24 0.91
C ARG A 42 1.56 6.43 0.18
N GLU A 43 2.84 6.78 0.32
CA GLU A 43 3.95 6.00 -0.25
C GLU A 43 3.98 4.59 0.34
N GLN A 44 3.85 4.47 1.66
CA GLN A 44 3.75 3.17 2.33
C GLN A 44 2.52 2.36 1.88
N LEU A 45 1.36 3.01 1.70
CA LEU A 45 0.15 2.36 1.22
C LEU A 45 0.31 1.84 -0.21
N LYS A 46 1.00 2.59 -1.10
CA LYS A 46 1.35 2.10 -2.45
C LYS A 46 2.29 0.91 -2.40
N GLN A 47 3.29 0.96 -1.52
CA GLN A 47 4.25 -0.13 -1.35
C GLN A 47 3.55 -1.40 -0.87
N TRP A 48 2.66 -1.26 0.12
CA TRP A 48 1.80 -2.33 0.60
C TRP A 48 0.89 -2.84 -0.52
N PHE A 49 0.25 -1.97 -1.30
CA PHE A 49 -0.62 -2.40 -2.41
C PHE A 49 0.15 -3.19 -3.46
N ARG A 50 1.38 -2.76 -3.80
CA ARG A 50 2.28 -3.53 -4.65
C ARG A 50 2.55 -4.91 -4.04
N ALA A 51 2.89 -4.98 -2.75
CA ALA A 51 3.14 -6.26 -2.07
C ALA A 51 1.89 -7.16 -1.98
N ALA A 52 0.72 -6.59 -1.68
CA ALA A 52 -0.56 -7.29 -1.56
C ALA A 52 -1.07 -7.80 -2.92
N CYS A 53 -0.84 -7.06 -4.01
CA CYS A 53 -1.11 -7.55 -5.37
C CYS A 53 -0.04 -8.54 -5.86
N VAL A 54 1.14 -8.60 -5.23
CA VAL A 54 2.28 -9.45 -5.62
C VAL A 54 2.16 -10.89 -5.10
N CYS A 55 0.94 -11.40 -4.89
CA CYS A 55 0.69 -12.84 -4.89
C CYS A 55 0.89 -13.51 -6.28
N LYS A 56 1.50 -12.84 -7.28
CA LYS A 56 1.81 -13.41 -8.60
C LYS A 56 3.13 -13.02 -9.27
N LEU A 57 4.06 -12.32 -8.60
CA LEU A 57 5.38 -12.08 -9.20
C LEU A 57 6.49 -12.35 -8.17
N PRO A 58 7.40 -13.30 -8.42
CA PRO A 58 8.52 -13.55 -7.53
C PRO A 58 9.33 -12.24 -7.34
N GLN A 59 9.64 -11.94 -6.09
CA GLN A 59 10.50 -10.83 -5.68
C GLN A 59 11.81 -10.86 -6.47
N GLY A 60 12.16 -9.76 -7.13
CA GLY A 60 13.45 -9.73 -7.83
C GLY A 60 13.78 -8.53 -8.69
N GLU A 61 13.36 -7.30 -8.36
CA GLU A 61 14.10 -6.15 -8.92
C GLU A 61 14.00 -4.91 -8.04
N ARG A 62 15.00 -4.78 -7.15
CA ARG A 62 15.47 -3.46 -6.75
C ARG A 62 16.05 -2.85 -8.02
N ILE A 63 15.33 -1.90 -8.62
CA ILE A 63 15.92 -1.03 -9.63
C ILE A 63 16.96 -0.17 -8.89
N THR A 64 18.18 -0.69 -8.75
CA THR A 64 19.35 0.16 -8.53
C THR A 64 19.57 0.84 -9.87
N VAL A 65 19.09 2.08 -9.99
CA VAL A 65 19.55 2.95 -11.07
C VAL A 65 21.08 3.01 -10.99
N PRO A 66 21.83 2.56 -12.01
CA PRO A 66 23.25 2.85 -12.03
C PRO A 66 23.38 4.37 -12.15
N VAL A 67 23.89 4.99 -11.09
CA VAL A 67 24.43 6.35 -11.18
C VAL A 67 25.53 6.30 -12.23
N GLY A 68 25.23 6.82 -13.42
CA GLY A 68 26.21 6.97 -14.49
C GLY A 68 27.39 7.76 -13.96
N ARG A 69 28.54 7.10 -13.86
CA ARG A 69 29.83 7.76 -13.72
C ARG A 69 30.53 7.71 -15.08
N SER A 70 30.78 8.92 -15.56
CA SER A 70 31.74 9.43 -16.55
C SER A 70 32.46 8.45 -17.47
#